data_AF-A0A7R9PAT3-F1
#
_entry.id   AF-A0A7R9PAT3-F1
#
_cell.length_a   1.000
_cell.length_b   1.000
_cell.length_c   1.000
_cell.angle_alpha   90.00
_cell.angle_beta   90.00
_cell.angle_gamma   90.00
#
_symmetry.space_group_name_H-M   'P 1'
#
loop_
_entity.id
_entity.type
_entity.pdbx_description
1 polymer ?
#
loop_
_entity_poly.entity_id
_entity_poly.type
_entity_poly.pdbx_seq_one_letter_code
_entity_poly.pdbx_strand_id
1 'polypeptide(L)'
;ILGALNLTQEAQKGSLKAQQIADGSEEQVAEAERYYKRTEARINRTANQFEEEREGNSRFLVTLSEKLKELELDIPDLNEKVCDKRGDPCDQLCGGAGCGSCGGLLSCEQGAVTKADTTVQLAEDAKQAIKEKEAQAEGLLRKISQAKQETLTAHDVAKEAYDAAVLVRNRSENTIEESRDVTKRIQDFMETPKATPANIRDLAEEVMQKNIDLKPEEITELAEAINERIASLTNIDTILTDTSDNLALANYLKTKADLTRKDAIQILETAQNVVDALNEAKEAQDKAEDAISKAKEDIETAKLDLTSLANALVVLSSTAEDGEIEVRISISSETDEAQQKANETVTDVDLLKDRLKQLQTSVLINERAANEVAEAARKVKDEANSAEANANYLSNDYQQAADSLQHRTAASSESQKRARGLLERASQFSVGTTAKLKDLEDMSSDYASKEKELNDVSGEIDELINRMNDYLKNINIQSDYYRTCVS
;
A
#
# COMPACT_ATOMS: atom_id res chain seq x y z
N ILE A 1 49.06 144.84 -32.97
CA ILE A 1 48.74 143.64 -33.79
C ILE A 1 48.89 142.33 -32.99
N LEU A 2 49.86 142.20 -32.07
CA LEU A 2 50.09 140.96 -31.30
C LEU A 2 49.01 140.57 -30.24
N GLY A 3 48.36 141.54 -29.57
CA GLY A 3 47.39 141.23 -28.50
C GLY A 3 46.03 140.71 -28.96
N ALA A 4 45.49 141.27 -30.07
CA ALA A 4 44.23 140.81 -30.65
C ALA A 4 44.33 139.39 -31.21
N LEU A 5 45.51 139.02 -31.74
CA LEU A 5 45.79 137.67 -32.25
C LEU A 5 45.83 136.63 -31.12
N ASN A 6 46.38 136.98 -29.95
CA ASN A 6 46.50 136.05 -28.83
C ASN A 6 45.13 135.73 -28.19
N LEU A 7 44.28 136.74 -28.02
CA LEU A 7 42.90 136.57 -27.52
C LEU A 7 42.03 135.74 -28.47
N THR A 8 42.17 135.95 -29.79
CA THR A 8 41.46 135.14 -30.77
C THR A 8 41.98 133.71 -30.83
N GLN A 9 43.29 133.48 -30.67
CA GLN A 9 43.86 132.13 -30.57
C GLN A 9 43.42 131.39 -29.30
N GLU A 10 43.31 132.10 -28.18
CA GLU A 10 42.87 131.51 -26.91
C GLU A 10 41.37 131.18 -26.94
N ALA A 11 40.54 132.07 -27.48
CA ALA A 11 39.12 131.80 -27.73
C ALA A 11 38.93 130.65 -28.73
N GLN A 12 39.75 130.57 -29.79
CA GLN A 12 39.74 129.45 -30.74
C GLN A 12 40.11 128.14 -30.06
N LYS A 13 41.14 128.11 -29.20
CA LYS A 13 41.50 126.92 -28.41
C LYS A 13 40.40 126.51 -27.43
N GLY A 14 39.77 127.47 -26.77
CA GLY A 14 38.63 127.21 -25.88
C GLY A 14 37.44 126.61 -26.64
N SER A 15 37.09 127.20 -27.79
CA SER A 15 36.04 126.70 -28.67
C SER A 15 36.35 125.28 -29.20
N LEU A 16 37.59 125.02 -29.62
CA LEU A 16 38.02 123.70 -30.09
C LEU A 16 37.97 122.64 -28.98
N LYS A 17 38.34 122.98 -27.75
CA LYS A 17 38.20 122.07 -26.60
C LYS A 17 36.75 121.81 -26.24
N ALA A 18 35.90 122.84 -26.23
CA ALA A 18 34.48 122.67 -25.99
C ALA A 18 33.83 121.81 -27.08
N GLN A 19 34.24 122.00 -28.34
CA GLN A 19 33.79 121.17 -29.46
C GLN A 19 34.28 119.73 -29.33
N GLN A 20 35.55 119.49 -28.99
CA GLN A 20 36.03 118.11 -28.74
C GLN A 20 35.31 117.41 -27.58
N ILE A 21 34.96 118.14 -26.52
CA ILE A 21 34.18 117.57 -25.41
C ILE A 21 32.74 117.30 -25.86
N ALA A 22 32.12 118.21 -26.62
CA ALA A 22 30.78 118.03 -27.15
C ALA A 22 30.73 116.84 -28.12
N ASP A 23 31.66 116.74 -29.07
CA ASP A 23 31.77 115.67 -30.05
C ASP A 23 32.03 114.31 -29.36
N GLY A 24 32.91 114.28 -28.35
CA GLY A 24 33.18 113.06 -27.57
C GLY A 24 32.01 112.65 -26.65
N SER A 25 31.25 113.62 -26.13
CA SER A 25 30.03 113.33 -25.36
C SER A 25 28.91 112.84 -26.28
N GLU A 26 28.84 113.36 -27.51
CA GLU A 26 27.85 112.94 -28.51
C GLU A 26 28.04 111.46 -28.88
N GLU A 27 29.28 111.00 -29.03
CA GLU A 27 29.59 109.58 -29.26
C GLU A 27 29.17 108.70 -28.06
N GLN A 28 29.47 109.12 -26.83
CA GLN A 28 29.08 108.38 -25.62
C GLN A 28 27.56 108.34 -25.42
N VAL A 29 26.87 109.44 -25.71
CA VAL A 29 25.40 109.51 -25.66
C VAL A 29 24.79 108.61 -26.74
N ALA A 30 25.33 108.65 -27.97
CA ALA A 30 24.88 107.78 -29.05
C ALA A 30 25.10 106.29 -28.75
N GLU A 31 26.21 105.94 -28.09
CA GLU A 31 26.49 104.59 -27.64
C GLU A 31 25.54 104.15 -26.52
N ALA A 32 25.32 105.01 -25.51
CA ALA A 32 24.37 104.76 -24.43
C ALA A 32 22.94 104.57 -24.96
N GLU A 33 22.50 105.38 -25.92
CA GLU A 33 21.20 105.20 -26.59
C GLU A 33 21.10 103.87 -27.35
N ARG A 34 22.18 103.45 -28.03
CA ARG A 34 22.23 102.14 -28.71
C ARG A 34 22.11 100.99 -27.70
N TYR A 35 22.82 101.08 -26.57
CA TYR A 35 22.71 100.09 -25.50
C TYR A 35 21.31 100.07 -24.87
N TYR A 36 20.72 101.25 -24.65
CA TYR A 36 19.36 101.35 -24.14
C TYR A 36 18.37 100.69 -25.10
N LYS A 37 18.39 101.04 -26.38
CA LYS A 37 17.52 100.45 -27.40
C LYS A 37 17.70 98.94 -27.56
N ARG A 38 18.95 98.44 -27.50
CA ARG A 38 19.23 96.99 -27.54
C ARG A 38 18.70 96.27 -26.31
N THR A 39 18.86 96.86 -25.14
CA THR A 39 18.38 96.30 -23.87
C THR A 39 16.86 96.30 -23.83
N GLU A 40 16.22 97.41 -24.20
CA GLU A 40 14.76 97.53 -24.35
C GLU A 40 14.21 96.52 -25.35
N ALA A 41 14.83 96.37 -26.53
CA ALA A 41 14.42 95.37 -27.52
C ALA A 41 14.59 93.93 -27.00
N ARG A 42 15.63 93.65 -26.21
CA ARG A 42 15.82 92.33 -25.59
C ARG A 42 14.77 92.07 -24.52
N ILE A 43 14.53 93.03 -23.63
CA ILE A 43 13.50 92.96 -22.59
C ILE A 43 12.14 92.75 -23.25
N ASN A 44 11.75 93.54 -24.26
CA ASN A 44 10.47 93.40 -24.94
C ASN A 44 10.32 92.05 -25.66
N ARG A 45 11.42 91.47 -26.18
CA ARG A 45 11.39 90.13 -26.80
C ARG A 45 11.25 89.00 -25.77
N THR A 46 11.90 89.11 -24.62
CA THR A 46 11.93 88.04 -23.60
C THR A 46 10.89 88.22 -22.49
N ALA A 47 10.28 89.39 -22.35
CA ALA A 47 9.31 89.69 -21.29
C ALA A 47 8.11 88.74 -21.34
N ASN A 48 7.54 88.52 -22.54
CA ASN A 48 6.41 87.61 -22.69
C ASN A 48 6.80 86.17 -22.34
N GLN A 49 7.98 85.71 -22.79
CA GLN A 49 8.46 84.35 -22.48
C GLN A 49 8.72 84.16 -20.98
N PHE A 50 9.35 85.15 -20.32
CA PHE A 50 9.61 85.09 -18.88
C PHE A 50 8.30 85.09 -18.08
N GLU A 51 7.30 85.89 -18.48
CA GLU A 51 6.01 85.92 -17.80
C GLU A 51 5.23 84.61 -18.04
N GLU A 52 5.27 84.06 -19.26
CA GLU A 52 4.69 82.74 -19.56
C GLU A 52 5.35 81.62 -18.72
N GLU A 53 6.68 81.61 -18.59
CA GLU A 53 7.41 80.64 -17.75
C GLU A 53 7.09 80.83 -16.27
N ARG A 54 7.00 82.07 -15.80
CA ARG A 54 6.65 82.40 -14.41
C ARG A 54 5.23 81.96 -14.08
N GLU A 55 4.26 82.25 -14.95
CA GLU A 55 2.88 81.78 -14.80
C GLU A 55 2.81 80.25 -14.87
N GLY A 56 3.52 79.63 -15.80
CA GLY A 56 3.61 78.18 -15.95
C GLY A 56 4.15 77.51 -14.68
N ASN A 57 5.24 78.03 -14.13
CA ASN A 57 5.82 77.58 -12.87
C ASN A 57 4.85 77.78 -11.70
N SER A 58 4.17 78.94 -11.63
CA SER A 58 3.17 79.20 -10.59
C SER A 58 2.00 78.21 -10.66
N ARG A 59 1.51 77.89 -11.86
CA ARG A 59 0.43 76.89 -12.04
C ARG A 59 0.93 75.50 -11.64
N PHE A 60 2.15 75.12 -12.04
CA PHE A 60 2.74 73.85 -11.66
C PHE A 60 2.92 73.69 -10.14
N LEU A 61 3.33 74.75 -9.44
CA LEU A 61 3.42 74.76 -7.98
C LEU A 61 2.06 74.59 -7.31
N VAL A 62 1.00 75.20 -7.85
CA VAL A 62 -0.37 74.99 -7.36
C VAL A 62 -0.77 73.53 -7.54
N THR A 63 -0.58 72.96 -8.73
CA THR A 63 -0.88 71.54 -9.00
C THR A 63 -0.07 70.60 -8.11
N LEU A 64 1.21 70.89 -7.87
CA LEU A 64 2.02 70.10 -6.94
C LEU A 64 1.51 70.21 -5.51
N SER A 65 1.12 71.40 -5.07
CA SER A 65 0.54 71.61 -3.73
C SER A 65 -0.80 70.89 -3.57
N GLU A 66 -1.63 70.85 -4.61
CA GLU A 66 -2.88 70.08 -4.61
C GLU A 66 -2.62 68.58 -4.51
N LYS A 67 -1.70 68.04 -5.32
CA LYS A 67 -1.30 66.63 -5.24
C LYS A 67 -0.67 66.25 -3.91
N LEU A 68 0.12 67.16 -3.31
CA LEU A 68 0.69 66.94 -1.98
C LEU A 68 -0.43 66.82 -0.94
N LYS A 69 -1.44 67.70 -0.99
CA LYS A 69 -2.60 67.65 -0.11
C LYS A 69 -3.42 66.38 -0.29
N GLU A 70 -3.65 65.95 -1.53
CA GLU A 70 -4.32 64.68 -1.82
C GLU A 70 -3.56 63.51 -1.18
N LEU A 71 -2.23 63.47 -1.35
CA LEU A 71 -1.40 62.42 -0.75
C LEU A 71 -1.42 62.47 0.78
N GLU A 72 -1.36 63.66 1.39
CA GLU A 72 -1.47 63.85 2.84
C GLU A 72 -2.82 63.34 3.40
N LEU A 73 -3.90 63.47 2.62
CA LEU A 73 -5.22 62.94 2.98
C LEU A 73 -5.31 61.42 2.86
N ASP A 74 -4.58 60.83 1.90
CA ASP A 74 -4.60 59.38 1.65
C ASP A 74 -3.66 58.58 2.57
N ILE A 75 -2.58 59.19 3.07
CA ILE A 75 -1.58 58.54 3.95
C ILE A 75 -2.22 57.87 5.19
N PRO A 76 -3.13 58.51 5.93
CA PRO A 76 -3.80 57.90 7.07
C PRO A 76 -4.53 56.60 6.74
N ASP A 77 -5.25 56.57 5.61
CA ASP A 77 -6.04 55.42 5.21
C ASP A 77 -5.15 54.29 4.66
N LEU A 78 -4.01 54.65 4.05
CA LEU A 78 -2.98 53.70 3.67
C LEU A 78 -2.29 53.10 4.91
N ASN A 79 -1.96 53.91 5.91
CA ASN A 79 -1.40 53.47 7.18
C ASN A 79 -2.32 52.50 7.90
N GLU A 80 -3.63 52.75 7.90
CA GLU A 80 -4.59 51.83 8.50
C GLU A 80 -4.58 50.46 7.82
N LYS A 81 -4.45 50.41 6.49
CA LYS A 81 -4.36 49.13 5.76
C LYS A 81 -3.02 48.41 5.97
N VAL A 82 -1.93 49.15 6.08
CA VAL A 82 -0.57 48.56 6.13
C VAL A 82 -0.12 48.27 7.55
N CYS A 83 -0.36 49.22 8.47
CA CYS A 83 0.09 49.20 9.86
C CYS A 83 -1.04 48.98 10.88
N ASP A 84 -2.32 48.89 10.46
CA ASP A 84 -3.54 48.74 11.30
C ASP A 84 -4.08 50.02 11.98
N LYS A 85 -3.32 51.11 11.96
CA LYS A 85 -3.75 52.41 12.52
C LYS A 85 -3.39 53.54 11.58
N ARG A 86 -4.16 54.63 11.65
CA ARG A 86 -4.00 55.81 10.78
C ARG A 86 -2.65 56.51 10.96
N GLY A 87 -2.04 56.45 12.13
CA GLY A 87 -0.67 56.92 12.37
C GLY A 87 -0.46 58.44 12.24
N ASP A 88 -1.53 59.24 12.15
CA ASP A 88 -1.47 60.71 12.23
C ASP A 88 -2.38 61.23 13.35
N PRO A 89 -1.81 61.67 14.50
CA PRO A 89 -0.39 61.59 14.88
C PRO A 89 0.09 60.14 15.08
N CYS A 90 1.41 59.93 15.05
CA CYS A 90 2.03 58.59 15.13
C CYS A 90 1.47 57.74 16.28
N ASP A 91 0.97 56.54 15.93
CA ASP A 91 0.47 55.60 16.91
C ASP A 91 1.64 54.96 17.67
N GLN A 92 1.56 54.91 19.00
CA GLN A 92 2.67 54.41 19.82
C GLN A 92 2.91 52.90 19.68
N LEU A 93 1.87 52.13 19.34
CA LEU A 93 1.95 50.68 19.23
C LEU A 93 2.14 50.24 17.77
N CYS A 94 1.35 50.81 16.87
CA CYS A 94 1.29 50.41 15.47
C CYS A 94 2.08 51.31 14.53
N GLY A 95 2.55 52.46 14.99
CA GLY A 95 3.32 53.41 14.19
C GLY A 95 2.54 53.98 13.01
N GLY A 96 3.22 54.13 11.87
CA GLY A 96 2.69 54.74 10.64
C GLY A 96 3.78 55.24 9.70
N ALA A 97 3.39 55.63 8.48
CA ALA A 97 4.30 56.24 7.52
C ALA A 97 4.95 57.51 8.11
N GLY A 98 6.29 57.52 8.16
CA GLY A 98 7.07 58.61 8.78
C GLY A 98 7.32 58.46 10.28
N CYS A 99 6.75 57.44 10.94
CA CYS A 99 6.87 57.23 12.39
C CYS A 99 8.04 56.30 12.80
N GLY A 100 8.75 55.70 11.84
CA GLY A 100 9.89 54.82 12.08
C GLY A 100 9.55 53.36 12.43
N SER A 101 8.31 53.08 12.81
CA SER A 101 7.74 51.74 12.98
C SER A 101 6.38 51.64 12.27
N CYS A 102 5.99 50.41 11.89
CA CYS A 102 4.71 50.12 11.26
C CYS A 102 4.31 48.68 11.60
N GLY A 103 3.14 48.50 12.22
CA GLY A 103 2.64 47.20 12.68
C GLY A 103 3.18 46.78 14.04
N GLY A 104 2.78 45.57 14.48
CA GLY A 104 3.09 45.03 15.80
C GLY A 104 2.28 43.77 16.13
N LEU A 105 2.96 42.74 16.63
CA LEU A 105 2.43 41.37 16.79
C LEU A 105 1.19 41.23 17.69
N LEU A 106 0.97 42.16 18.64
CA LEU A 106 -0.07 42.00 19.68
C LEU A 106 -1.23 43.01 19.57
N SER A 107 -1.11 44.05 18.75
CA SER A 107 -2.07 45.17 18.77
C SER A 107 -2.46 45.68 17.39
N CYS A 108 -1.78 45.20 16.35
CA CYS A 108 -1.89 45.71 14.98
C CYS A 108 -2.18 44.55 14.00
N GLU A 109 -3.07 43.65 14.39
CA GLU A 109 -3.34 42.38 13.70
C GLU A 109 -3.99 42.55 12.32
N GLN A 110 -4.72 43.65 12.07
CA GLN A 110 -5.36 43.84 10.76
C GLN A 110 -4.44 44.47 9.71
N GLY A 111 -3.29 45.00 10.14
CA GLY A 111 -2.27 45.57 9.26
C GLY A 111 -1.62 44.52 8.36
N ALA A 112 -1.39 44.89 7.10
CA ALA A 112 -0.75 44.02 6.13
C ALA A 112 0.65 43.54 6.56
N VAL A 113 1.43 44.39 7.25
CA VAL A 113 2.79 44.04 7.72
C VAL A 113 2.71 42.93 8.76
N THR A 114 1.91 43.11 9.81
CA THR A 114 1.74 42.10 10.86
C THR A 114 1.21 40.78 10.28
N LYS A 115 0.23 40.85 9.36
CA LYS A 115 -0.30 39.65 8.69
C LYS A 115 0.79 38.91 7.90
N ALA A 116 1.63 39.63 7.16
CA ALA A 116 2.72 39.02 6.41
C ALA A 116 3.74 38.35 7.35
N ASP A 117 4.16 39.04 8.41
CA ASP A 117 5.12 38.51 9.39
C ASP A 117 4.58 37.28 10.12
N THR A 118 3.34 37.33 10.61
CA THR A 118 2.68 36.18 11.25
C THR A 118 2.53 35.01 10.27
N THR A 119 2.21 35.28 9.00
CA THR A 119 2.10 34.22 7.98
C THR A 119 3.45 33.55 7.72
N VAL A 120 4.54 34.31 7.67
CA VAL A 120 5.90 33.76 7.49
C VAL A 120 6.29 32.91 8.70
N GLN A 121 6.02 33.37 9.92
CA GLN A 121 6.30 32.60 11.13
C GLN A 121 5.51 31.29 11.17
N LEU A 122 4.19 31.34 10.91
CA LEU A 122 3.35 30.15 10.84
C LEU A 122 3.81 29.16 9.76
N ALA A 123 4.29 29.66 8.62
CA ALA A 123 4.82 28.81 7.56
C ALA A 123 6.14 28.11 7.97
N GLU A 124 7.03 28.81 8.68
CA GLU A 124 8.26 28.21 9.21
C GLU A 124 7.98 27.19 10.33
N ASP A 125 7.03 27.48 11.23
CA ASP A 125 6.59 26.55 12.27
C ASP A 125 5.97 25.28 11.65
N ALA A 126 5.09 25.45 10.64
CA ALA A 126 4.50 24.34 9.92
C ALA A 126 5.56 23.49 9.20
N LYS A 127 6.55 24.12 8.57
CA LYS A 127 7.68 23.44 7.92
C LYS A 127 8.49 22.63 8.92
N GLN A 128 8.78 23.18 10.10
CA GLN A 128 9.52 22.47 11.14
C GLN A 128 8.71 21.27 11.69
N ALA A 129 7.41 21.46 11.95
CA ALA A 129 6.53 20.39 12.40
C ALA A 129 6.42 19.26 11.36
N ILE A 130 6.32 19.58 10.06
CA ILE A 130 6.32 18.58 8.98
C ILE A 130 7.61 17.78 8.99
N LYS A 131 8.77 18.44 9.09
CA LYS A 131 10.08 17.78 9.10
C LYS A 131 10.25 16.83 10.29
N GLU A 132 9.75 17.21 11.47
CA GLU A 132 9.77 16.34 12.65
C GLU A 132 8.85 15.13 12.49
N LYS A 133 7.65 15.32 11.92
CA LYS A 133 6.71 14.22 11.66
C LYS A 133 7.22 13.27 10.58
N GLU A 134 7.88 13.79 9.55
CA GLU A 134 8.55 12.99 8.52
C GLU A 134 9.63 12.11 9.13
N ALA A 135 10.51 12.67 9.97
CA ALA A 135 11.56 11.90 10.66
C ALA A 135 10.98 10.80 11.58
N GLN A 136 9.87 11.09 12.27
CA GLN A 136 9.16 10.10 13.09
C GLN A 136 8.56 8.98 12.23
N ALA A 137 7.96 9.32 11.09
CA ALA A 137 7.38 8.35 10.16
C ALA A 137 8.45 7.44 9.54
N GLU A 138 9.59 7.99 9.13
CA GLU A 138 10.73 7.20 8.66
C GLU A 138 11.27 6.26 9.73
N GLY A 139 11.39 6.75 10.97
CA GLY A 139 11.80 5.94 12.12
C GLY A 139 10.84 4.78 12.39
N LEU A 140 9.53 5.02 12.30
CA LEU A 140 8.50 3.98 12.43
C LEU A 140 8.58 2.96 11.30
N LEU A 141 8.75 3.41 10.06
CA LEU A 141 8.87 2.53 8.89
C LEU A 141 10.08 1.59 8.99
N ARG A 142 11.22 2.08 9.50
CA ARG A 142 12.39 1.24 9.81
C ARG A 142 12.06 0.17 10.85
N LYS A 143 11.38 0.53 11.95
CA LYS A 143 10.95 -0.43 12.98
C LYS A 143 10.00 -1.49 12.43
N ILE A 144 9.02 -1.08 11.60
CA ILE A 144 8.09 -2.02 10.95
C ILE A 144 8.84 -2.98 10.01
N SER A 145 9.81 -2.48 9.25
CA SER A 145 10.62 -3.30 8.36
C SER A 145 11.45 -4.33 9.13
N GLN A 146 12.04 -3.92 10.26
CA GLN A 146 12.75 -4.82 11.16
C GLN A 146 11.82 -5.87 11.76
N ALA A 147 10.67 -5.46 12.30
CA ALA A 147 9.67 -6.38 12.86
C ALA A 147 9.18 -7.40 11.83
N LYS A 148 9.00 -6.99 10.56
CA LYS A 148 8.67 -7.90 9.46
C LYS A 148 9.76 -8.95 9.25
N GLN A 149 11.03 -8.54 9.26
CA GLN A 149 12.15 -9.46 9.08
C GLN A 149 12.25 -10.45 10.25
N GLU A 150 12.12 -9.99 11.49
CA GLU A 150 12.09 -10.84 12.68
C GLU A 150 10.91 -11.83 12.65
N THR A 151 9.74 -11.39 12.18
CA THR A 151 8.57 -12.27 12.02
C THR A 151 8.79 -13.35 10.97
N LEU A 152 9.45 -13.02 9.85
CA LEU A 152 9.80 -14.01 8.83
C LEU A 152 10.78 -15.05 9.39
N THR A 153 11.81 -14.61 10.13
CA THR A 153 12.74 -15.54 10.78
C THR A 153 12.04 -16.44 11.81
N ALA A 154 11.12 -15.88 12.62
CA ALA A 154 10.34 -16.67 13.56
C ALA A 154 9.43 -17.69 12.86
N HIS A 155 8.82 -17.31 11.74
CA HIS A 155 8.03 -18.21 10.91
C HIS A 155 8.88 -19.35 10.36
N ASP A 156 10.07 -19.07 9.84
CA ASP A 156 10.95 -20.08 9.27
C ASP A 156 11.40 -21.09 10.33
N VAL A 157 11.75 -20.62 11.53
CA VAL A 157 12.08 -21.50 12.67
C VAL A 157 10.87 -22.34 13.09
N ALA A 158 9.67 -21.75 13.14
CA ALA A 158 8.46 -22.48 13.48
C ALA A 158 8.12 -23.56 12.43
N LYS A 159 8.33 -23.26 11.15
CA LYS A 159 8.14 -24.20 10.04
C LYS A 159 9.14 -25.35 10.14
N GLU A 160 10.41 -25.05 10.39
CA GLU A 160 11.45 -26.08 10.54
C GLU A 160 11.15 -27.02 11.73
N ALA A 161 10.68 -26.46 12.85
CA ALA A 161 10.25 -27.25 14.00
C ALA A 161 9.01 -28.12 13.69
N TYR A 162 8.05 -27.58 12.93
CA TYR A 162 6.87 -28.33 12.48
C TYR A 162 7.26 -29.49 11.56
N ASP A 163 8.09 -29.23 10.55
CA ASP A 163 8.56 -30.25 9.60
C ASP A 163 9.33 -31.37 10.32
N ALA A 164 10.17 -31.01 11.31
CA ALA A 164 10.85 -31.98 12.17
C ALA A 164 9.87 -32.82 12.99
N ALA A 165 8.82 -32.21 13.56
CA ALA A 165 7.79 -32.94 14.32
C ALA A 165 7.00 -33.92 13.43
N VAL A 166 6.64 -33.51 12.21
CA VAL A 166 5.96 -34.36 11.22
C VAL A 166 6.85 -35.55 10.83
N LEU A 167 8.14 -35.31 10.57
CA LEU A 167 9.10 -36.37 10.26
C LEU A 167 9.18 -37.41 11.39
N VAL A 168 9.27 -36.95 12.64
CA VAL A 168 9.32 -37.83 13.82
C VAL A 168 8.01 -38.61 13.98
N ARG A 169 6.85 -37.97 13.73
CA ARG A 169 5.54 -38.64 13.78
C ARG A 169 5.47 -39.78 12.76
N ASN A 170 5.77 -39.50 11.49
CA ASN A 170 5.72 -40.49 10.41
C ASN A 170 6.67 -41.67 10.69
N ARG A 171 7.88 -41.39 11.20
CA ARG A 171 8.83 -42.44 11.59
C ARG A 171 8.30 -43.31 12.72
N SER A 172 7.63 -42.69 13.70
CA SER A 172 7.01 -43.40 14.82
C SER A 172 5.84 -44.27 14.36
N GLU A 173 4.98 -43.75 13.48
CA GLU A 173 3.87 -44.49 12.88
C GLU A 173 4.37 -45.72 12.10
N ASN A 174 5.37 -45.56 11.23
CA ASN A 174 5.99 -46.69 10.52
C ASN A 174 6.56 -47.74 11.48
N THR A 175 7.25 -47.31 12.55
CA THR A 175 7.83 -48.24 13.54
C THR A 175 6.74 -49.04 14.25
N ILE A 176 5.59 -48.41 14.55
CA ILE A 176 4.42 -49.09 15.14
C ILE A 176 3.85 -50.11 14.16
N GLU A 177 3.76 -49.76 12.87
CA GLU A 177 3.24 -50.65 11.84
C GLU A 177 4.16 -51.87 11.62
N GLU A 178 5.47 -51.65 11.50
CA GLU A 178 6.47 -52.73 11.45
C GLU A 178 6.39 -53.64 12.68
N SER A 179 6.23 -53.07 13.88
CA SER A 179 6.08 -53.86 15.11
C SER A 179 4.81 -54.70 15.10
N ARG A 180 3.70 -54.19 14.56
CA ARG A 180 2.45 -54.94 14.38
C ARG A 180 2.62 -56.06 13.37
N ASP A 181 3.28 -55.80 12.25
CA ASP A 181 3.55 -56.82 11.22
C ASP A 181 4.41 -57.96 11.79
N VAL A 182 5.47 -57.65 12.52
CA VAL A 182 6.31 -58.66 13.18
C VAL A 182 5.49 -59.49 14.17
N THR A 183 4.64 -58.85 14.97
CA THR A 183 3.75 -59.55 15.92
C THR A 183 2.81 -60.50 15.19
N LYS A 184 2.22 -60.04 14.08
CA LYS A 184 1.33 -60.85 13.25
C LYS A 184 2.06 -62.01 12.60
N ARG A 185 3.26 -61.81 12.05
CA ARG A 185 4.09 -62.87 11.46
C ARG A 185 4.51 -63.92 12.50
N ILE A 186 4.77 -63.52 13.75
CA ILE A 186 5.02 -64.46 14.86
C ILE A 186 3.77 -65.27 15.16
N GLN A 187 2.59 -64.64 15.19
CA GLN A 187 1.32 -65.32 15.43
C GLN A 187 0.97 -66.29 14.29
N ASP A 188 1.06 -65.85 13.05
CA ASP A 188 0.83 -66.67 11.85
C ASP A 188 1.80 -67.86 11.81
N PHE A 189 3.07 -67.65 12.16
CA PHE A 189 4.07 -68.73 12.26
C PHE A 189 3.71 -69.78 13.32
N MET A 190 3.08 -69.37 14.43
CA MET A 190 2.65 -70.27 15.50
C MET A 190 1.35 -71.02 15.16
N GLU A 191 0.49 -70.46 14.31
CA GLU A 191 -0.83 -71.01 13.97
C GLU A 191 -0.85 -71.82 12.64
N THR A 192 0.18 -71.69 11.79
CA THR A 192 0.22 -72.38 10.49
C THR A 192 0.53 -73.90 10.63
N PRO A 193 -0.34 -74.81 10.15
CA PRO A 193 -0.05 -76.24 10.11
C PRO A 193 1.09 -76.55 9.12
N LYS A 194 2.08 -77.35 9.54
CA LYS A 194 3.21 -77.74 8.67
C LYS A 194 2.72 -78.54 7.47
N ALA A 195 3.16 -78.14 6.27
CA ALA A 195 2.85 -78.81 5.01
C ALA A 195 3.23 -80.30 5.07
N THR A 196 2.27 -81.17 4.80
CA THR A 196 2.48 -82.61 4.66
C THR A 196 2.93 -82.94 3.23
N PRO A 197 3.76 -83.98 3.03
CA PRO A 197 4.25 -84.42 1.71
C PRO A 197 3.17 -84.76 0.66
N ALA A 198 1.90 -84.85 1.06
CA ALA A 198 0.76 -85.06 0.16
C ALA A 198 0.42 -83.79 -0.64
N ASN A 199 0.49 -82.61 -0.02
CA ASN A 199 0.10 -81.33 -0.64
C ASN A 199 1.05 -80.89 -1.76
N ILE A 200 2.28 -81.43 -1.80
CA ILE A 200 3.27 -81.20 -2.86
C ILE A 200 3.01 -82.12 -4.07
N ARG A 201 2.31 -83.25 -3.87
CA ARG A 201 2.02 -84.25 -4.90
C ARG A 201 0.82 -83.85 -5.75
N ASP A 202 -0.22 -83.31 -5.10
CA ASP A 202 -1.46 -82.87 -5.75
C ASP A 202 -1.22 -81.68 -6.68
N LEU A 203 -0.32 -80.76 -6.29
CA LEU A 203 0.09 -79.62 -7.11
C LEU A 203 0.91 -80.03 -8.35
N ALA A 204 1.60 -81.18 -8.30
CA ALA A 204 2.39 -81.70 -9.42
C ALA A 204 1.53 -82.39 -10.48
N GLU A 205 0.40 -82.99 -10.09
CA GLU A 205 -0.57 -83.62 -11.01
C GLU A 205 -1.45 -82.59 -11.73
N GLU A 206 -1.78 -81.48 -11.06
CA GLU A 206 -2.62 -80.42 -11.63
C GLU A 206 -1.93 -79.66 -12.79
N VAL A 207 -0.60 -79.65 -12.80
CA VAL A 207 0.22 -79.02 -13.84
C VAL A 207 0.36 -79.91 -15.10
N MET A 208 0.16 -81.23 -14.98
CA MET A 208 0.33 -82.18 -16.10
C MET A 208 -0.85 -82.23 -17.09
N GLN A 209 -1.97 -81.55 -16.82
CA GLN A 209 -3.25 -81.77 -17.53
C GLN A 209 -3.69 -80.69 -18.55
N LYS A 210 -2.87 -79.69 -18.89
CA LYS A 210 -3.31 -78.63 -19.82
C LYS A 210 -2.49 -78.56 -21.11
N ASN A 211 -3.12 -79.03 -22.18
CA ASN A 211 -2.76 -78.80 -23.59
C ASN A 211 -3.51 -77.55 -24.10
N ILE A 212 -2.97 -76.81 -25.08
CA ILE A 212 -3.74 -76.05 -26.09
C ILE A 212 -2.80 -75.52 -27.21
N ASP A 213 -3.39 -75.50 -28.41
CA ASP A 213 -2.87 -75.31 -29.76
C ASP A 213 -2.62 -73.87 -30.27
N LEU A 214 -1.79 -73.83 -31.33
CA LEU A 214 -1.77 -72.96 -32.53
C LEU A 214 -1.13 -71.53 -32.56
N LYS A 215 -0.12 -71.48 -33.44
CA LYS A 215 0.39 -70.53 -34.48
C LYS A 215 0.69 -69.03 -34.23
N PRO A 216 1.88 -68.52 -34.67
CA PRO A 216 2.34 -67.16 -34.38
C PRO A 216 2.56 -66.29 -35.64
N GLU A 217 1.64 -65.37 -35.93
CA GLU A 217 1.91 -64.30 -36.91
C GLU A 217 1.46 -62.88 -36.48
N GLU A 218 0.89 -62.67 -35.29
CA GLU A 218 0.28 -61.36 -34.92
C GLU A 218 0.95 -60.63 -33.74
N ILE A 219 2.15 -61.02 -33.30
CA ILE A 219 2.83 -60.40 -32.14
C ILE A 219 3.65 -59.16 -32.52
N THR A 220 4.10 -59.07 -33.78
CA THR A 220 4.95 -57.96 -34.23
C THR A 220 4.13 -56.69 -34.51
N GLU A 221 2.87 -56.82 -34.93
CA GLU A 221 1.99 -55.68 -35.24
C GLU A 221 1.40 -55.01 -33.98
N LEU A 222 1.23 -55.75 -32.88
CA LEU A 222 0.66 -55.23 -31.64
C LEU A 222 1.69 -54.49 -30.76
N ALA A 223 2.97 -54.83 -30.87
CA ALA A 223 4.05 -54.20 -30.11
C ALA A 223 4.36 -52.77 -30.59
N GLU A 224 4.21 -52.48 -31.88
CA GLU A 224 4.41 -51.14 -32.45
C GLU A 224 3.26 -50.19 -32.08
N ALA A 225 2.00 -50.67 -32.06
CA ALA A 225 0.83 -49.88 -31.68
C ALA A 225 0.81 -49.45 -30.18
N ILE A 226 1.52 -50.19 -29.32
CA ILE A 226 1.61 -49.90 -27.88
C ILE A 226 2.65 -48.80 -27.59
N ASN A 227 3.77 -48.77 -28.31
CA ASN A 227 4.79 -47.73 -28.14
C ASN A 227 4.29 -46.34 -28.57
N GLU A 228 3.43 -46.26 -29.58
CA GLU A 228 2.81 -45.00 -30.01
C GLU A 228 1.79 -44.44 -28.99
N ARG A 229 1.06 -45.30 -28.28
CA ARG A 229 0.07 -44.86 -27.28
C ARG A 229 0.68 -44.52 -25.92
N ILE A 230 1.79 -45.15 -25.53
CA ILE A 230 2.49 -44.88 -24.27
C ILE A 230 3.16 -43.48 -24.26
N ALA A 231 3.52 -42.94 -25.43
CA ALA A 231 4.09 -41.60 -25.54
C ALA A 231 3.07 -40.44 -25.36
N SER A 232 1.76 -40.71 -25.32
CA SER A 232 0.73 -39.66 -25.38
C SER A 232 0.20 -39.16 -24.02
N LEU A 233 0.72 -39.62 -22.88
CA LEU A 233 0.32 -39.14 -21.55
C LEU A 233 1.53 -38.96 -20.62
N THR A 234 2.31 -37.92 -20.86
CA THR A 234 3.20 -37.33 -19.84
C THR A 234 2.66 -35.93 -19.55
N ASN A 235 2.05 -35.74 -18.37
CA ASN A 235 1.80 -34.43 -17.70
C ASN A 235 0.78 -34.49 -16.53
N ILE A 236 0.40 -35.66 -16.02
CA ILE A 236 -0.60 -35.76 -14.94
C ILE A 236 0.02 -35.38 -13.58
N ASP A 237 1.22 -35.88 -13.27
CA ASP A 237 1.94 -35.50 -12.05
C ASP A 237 2.30 -34.00 -12.06
N THR A 238 2.64 -33.43 -13.22
CA THR A 238 2.90 -31.99 -13.38
C THR A 238 1.66 -31.16 -13.06
N ILE A 239 0.48 -31.55 -13.57
CA ILE A 239 -0.78 -30.83 -13.31
C ILE A 239 -1.18 -30.93 -11.83
N LEU A 240 -1.04 -32.08 -11.17
CA LEU A 240 -1.33 -32.23 -9.74
C LEU A 240 -0.35 -31.43 -8.87
N THR A 241 0.92 -31.34 -9.28
CA THR A 241 1.93 -30.55 -8.57
C THR A 241 1.71 -29.05 -8.77
N ASP A 242 1.43 -28.60 -10.00
CA ASP A 242 1.16 -27.20 -10.35
C ASP A 242 -0.16 -26.69 -9.73
N THR A 243 -1.07 -27.59 -9.34
CA THR A 243 -2.36 -27.24 -8.72
C THR A 243 -2.37 -27.30 -7.20
N SER A 244 -1.46 -28.05 -6.58
CA SER A 244 -1.26 -28.13 -5.13
C SER A 244 -0.99 -26.75 -4.50
N ASP A 245 -0.11 -25.96 -5.13
CA ASP A 245 0.27 -24.63 -4.62
C ASP A 245 -0.90 -23.65 -4.66
N ASN A 246 -1.78 -23.76 -5.66
CA ASN A 246 -2.97 -22.93 -5.78
C ASN A 246 -4.03 -23.28 -4.74
N LEU A 247 -4.20 -24.56 -4.40
CA LEU A 247 -5.07 -24.99 -3.31
C LEU A 247 -4.52 -24.55 -1.94
N ALA A 248 -3.20 -24.64 -1.74
CA ALA A 248 -2.54 -24.13 -0.55
C ALA A 248 -2.74 -22.61 -0.41
N LEU A 249 -2.61 -21.87 -1.52
CA LEU A 249 -2.87 -20.44 -1.57
C LEU A 249 -4.34 -20.11 -1.26
N ALA A 250 -5.30 -20.86 -1.81
CA ALA A 250 -6.72 -20.66 -1.54
C ALA A 250 -7.05 -20.86 -0.05
N ASN A 251 -6.52 -21.92 0.57
CA ASN A 251 -6.68 -22.18 2.00
C ASN A 251 -6.00 -21.11 2.86
N TYR A 252 -4.80 -20.65 2.46
CA TYR A 252 -4.13 -19.54 3.13
C TYR A 252 -4.95 -18.24 3.07
N LEU A 253 -5.47 -17.89 1.89
CA LEU A 253 -6.31 -16.70 1.69
C LEU A 253 -7.60 -16.78 2.52
N LYS A 254 -8.20 -17.97 2.64
CA LYS A 254 -9.33 -18.22 3.54
C LYS A 254 -8.97 -17.93 4.99
N THR A 255 -7.90 -18.54 5.51
CA THR A 255 -7.46 -18.32 6.89
C THR A 255 -7.16 -16.84 7.16
N LYS A 256 -6.54 -16.16 6.19
CA LYS A 256 -6.26 -14.73 6.29
C LYS A 256 -7.54 -13.89 6.30
N ALA A 257 -8.53 -14.24 5.47
CA ALA A 257 -9.83 -13.59 5.47
C ALA A 257 -10.56 -13.78 6.81
N ASP A 258 -10.52 -14.99 7.38
CA ASP A 258 -11.09 -15.30 8.70
C ASP A 258 -10.45 -14.48 9.84
N LEU A 259 -9.11 -14.38 9.85
CA LEU A 259 -8.40 -13.56 10.83
C LEU A 259 -8.77 -12.08 10.67
N THR A 260 -8.76 -11.57 9.44
CA THR A 260 -9.11 -10.18 9.14
C THR A 260 -10.56 -9.87 9.55
N ARG A 261 -11.48 -10.81 9.33
CA ARG A 261 -12.88 -10.71 9.76
C ARG A 261 -12.98 -10.64 11.29
N LYS A 262 -12.25 -11.49 12.00
CA LYS A 262 -12.23 -11.50 13.46
C LYS A 262 -11.70 -10.17 14.02
N ASP A 263 -10.61 -9.65 13.46
CA ASP A 263 -10.02 -8.38 13.87
C ASP A 263 -11.00 -7.22 13.59
N ALA A 264 -11.66 -7.22 12.42
CA ALA A 264 -12.66 -6.21 12.09
C ALA A 264 -13.87 -6.23 13.04
N ILE A 265 -14.31 -7.41 13.49
CA ILE A 265 -15.36 -7.54 14.50
C ILE A 265 -14.91 -6.96 15.85
N GLN A 266 -13.67 -7.21 16.28
CA GLN A 266 -13.14 -6.66 17.52
C GLN A 266 -12.99 -5.13 17.47
N ILE A 267 -12.55 -4.58 16.33
CA ILE A 267 -12.48 -3.13 16.12
C ILE A 267 -13.88 -2.52 16.16
N LEU A 268 -14.87 -3.18 15.55
CA LEU A 268 -16.26 -2.73 15.58
C LEU A 268 -16.82 -2.71 17.00
N GLU A 269 -16.57 -3.75 17.79
CA GLU A 269 -16.97 -3.82 19.20
C GLU A 269 -16.31 -2.71 20.03
N THR A 270 -15.01 -2.49 19.82
CA THR A 270 -14.27 -1.41 20.49
C THR A 270 -14.84 -0.04 20.13
N ALA A 271 -15.11 0.20 18.85
CA ALA A 271 -15.71 1.46 18.39
C ALA A 271 -17.11 1.68 18.99
N GLN A 272 -17.91 0.62 19.10
CA GLN A 272 -19.23 0.69 19.75
C GLN A 272 -19.11 1.04 21.24
N ASN A 273 -18.19 0.40 21.96
CA ASN A 273 -17.93 0.71 23.37
C ASN A 273 -17.46 2.16 23.57
N VAL A 274 -16.68 2.70 22.64
CA VAL A 274 -16.26 4.11 22.67
C VAL A 274 -17.47 5.03 22.46
N VAL A 275 -18.37 4.71 21.52
CA VAL A 275 -19.61 5.48 21.33
C VAL A 275 -20.47 5.46 22.59
N ASP A 276 -20.62 4.30 23.24
CA ASP A 276 -21.39 4.19 24.47
C ASP A 276 -20.78 5.02 25.61
N ALA A 277 -19.45 4.95 25.79
CA ALA A 277 -18.75 5.77 26.76
C ALA A 277 -18.85 7.29 26.47
N LEU A 278 -18.90 7.68 25.20
CA LEU A 278 -19.10 9.08 24.80
C LEU A 278 -20.53 9.56 25.08
N ASN A 279 -21.53 8.69 24.95
CA ASN A 279 -22.91 8.99 25.36
C ASN A 279 -23.00 9.21 26.88
N GLU A 280 -22.36 8.36 27.68
CA GLU A 280 -22.28 8.56 29.13
C GLU A 280 -21.55 9.86 29.49
N ALA A 281 -20.47 10.19 28.79
CA ALA A 281 -19.74 11.43 28.97
C ALA A 281 -20.62 12.65 28.64
N LYS A 282 -21.47 12.56 27.61
CA LYS A 282 -22.42 13.61 27.25
C LYS A 282 -23.47 13.82 28.34
N GLU A 283 -24.05 12.75 28.89
CA GLU A 283 -25.00 12.87 30.02
C GLU A 283 -24.35 13.51 31.25
N ALA A 284 -23.08 13.19 31.53
CA ALA A 284 -22.33 13.82 32.61
C ALA A 284 -22.06 15.32 32.34
N GLN A 285 -21.81 15.69 31.08
CA GLN A 285 -21.64 17.08 30.65
C GLN A 285 -22.93 17.88 30.77
N ASP A 286 -24.07 17.32 30.38
CA ASP A 286 -25.37 17.98 30.51
C ASP A 286 -25.68 18.27 32.00
N LYS A 287 -25.43 17.31 32.88
CA LYS A 287 -25.55 17.50 34.34
C LYS A 287 -24.59 18.57 34.86
N ALA A 288 -23.37 18.65 34.32
CA ALA A 288 -22.41 19.69 34.70
C ALA A 288 -22.86 21.08 34.20
N GLU A 289 -23.47 21.16 33.02
CA GLU A 289 -24.02 22.40 32.47
C GLU A 289 -25.16 22.93 33.36
N ASP A 290 -26.09 22.05 33.75
CA ASP A 290 -27.17 22.38 34.68
C ASP A 290 -26.63 22.87 36.04
N ALA A 291 -25.64 22.18 36.59
CA ALA A 291 -25.02 22.55 37.86
C ALA A 291 -24.29 23.91 37.79
N ILE A 292 -23.57 24.18 36.68
CA ILE A 292 -22.91 25.46 36.43
C ILE A 292 -23.95 26.58 36.29
N SER A 293 -25.05 26.33 35.56
CA SER A 293 -26.13 27.30 35.40
C SER A 293 -26.77 27.66 36.74
N LYS A 294 -27.05 26.65 37.57
CA LYS A 294 -27.60 26.85 38.90
C LYS A 294 -26.64 27.60 39.82
N ALA A 295 -25.35 27.26 39.80
CA ALA A 295 -24.32 27.97 40.57
C ALA A 295 -24.26 29.45 40.18
N LYS A 296 -24.39 29.80 38.89
CA LYS A 296 -24.46 31.20 38.46
C LYS A 296 -25.67 31.93 39.02
N GLU A 297 -26.85 31.31 38.97
CA GLU A 297 -28.08 31.90 39.50
C GLU A 297 -27.99 32.13 41.02
N ASP A 298 -27.45 31.16 41.76
CA ASP A 298 -27.24 31.25 43.20
C ASP A 298 -26.24 32.38 43.54
N ILE A 299 -25.14 32.52 42.77
CA ILE A 299 -24.14 33.59 42.98
C ILE A 299 -24.73 34.97 42.67
N GLU A 300 -25.50 35.12 41.60
CA GLU A 300 -26.15 36.39 41.27
C GLU A 300 -27.17 36.78 42.33
N THR A 301 -27.92 35.82 42.87
CA THR A 301 -28.82 36.04 44.01
C THR A 301 -28.04 36.49 45.24
N ALA A 302 -26.95 35.82 45.58
CA ALA A 302 -26.09 36.19 46.71
C ALA A 302 -25.49 37.60 46.55
N LYS A 303 -25.09 38.00 45.35
CA LYS A 303 -24.61 39.37 45.07
C LYS A 303 -25.71 40.41 45.26
N LEU A 304 -26.94 40.13 44.83
CA LEU A 304 -28.08 41.01 45.04
C LEU A 304 -28.38 41.20 46.53
N ASP A 305 -28.35 40.10 47.29
CA ASP A 305 -28.56 40.12 48.75
C ASP A 305 -27.44 40.91 49.46
N LEU A 306 -26.17 40.69 49.09
CA LEU A 306 -25.02 41.45 49.62
C LEU A 306 -25.12 42.95 49.29
N THR A 307 -25.55 43.30 48.08
CA THR A 307 -25.76 44.69 47.67
C THR A 307 -26.92 45.34 48.45
N SER A 308 -28.01 44.59 48.66
CA SER A 308 -29.15 45.03 49.47
C SER A 308 -28.74 45.26 50.92
N LEU A 309 -27.94 44.36 51.49
CA LEU A 309 -27.38 44.47 52.84
C LEU A 309 -26.46 45.70 52.97
N ALA A 310 -25.56 45.90 52.00
CA ALA A 310 -24.69 47.07 51.96
C ALA A 310 -25.50 48.38 51.92
N ASN A 311 -26.54 48.46 51.08
CA ASN A 311 -27.41 49.62 51.00
C ASN A 311 -28.22 49.86 52.29
N ALA A 312 -28.74 48.80 52.92
CA ALA A 312 -29.43 48.90 54.21
C ALA A 312 -28.49 49.42 55.31
N LEU A 313 -27.23 48.98 55.33
CA LEU A 313 -26.23 49.44 56.28
C LEU A 313 -25.89 50.94 56.10
N VAL A 314 -25.91 51.44 54.86
CA VAL A 314 -25.74 52.87 54.53
C VAL A 314 -26.92 53.70 55.03
N VAL A 315 -28.15 53.23 54.89
CA VAL A 315 -29.35 53.92 55.40
C VAL A 315 -29.32 54.01 56.93
N LEU A 316 -28.95 52.92 57.61
CA LEU A 316 -28.83 52.88 59.07
C LEU A 316 -27.73 53.81 59.62
N SER A 317 -26.75 54.24 58.81
CA SER A 317 -25.75 55.27 59.21
C SER A 317 -26.35 56.61 59.55
N SER A 318 -27.49 56.94 58.92
CA SER A 318 -28.06 58.27 59.01
C SER A 318 -28.88 58.50 60.29
N THR A 319 -29.03 57.47 61.13
CA THR A 319 -29.98 57.46 62.26
C THR A 319 -29.42 56.98 63.62
N ALA A 320 -28.14 56.60 63.74
CA ALA A 320 -27.61 55.89 64.93
C ALA A 320 -26.81 56.78 65.92
N GLU A 321 -26.90 56.50 67.22
CA GLU A 321 -26.11 57.11 68.32
C GLU A 321 -24.72 56.43 68.49
N ASP A 322 -23.76 57.16 69.08
CA ASP A 322 -22.30 56.94 69.08
C ASP A 322 -21.77 55.54 69.50
N GLY A 323 -22.59 54.65 70.07
CA GLY A 323 -22.17 53.31 70.52
C GLY A 323 -22.25 52.19 69.47
N GLU A 324 -22.98 52.38 68.37
CA GLU A 324 -23.25 51.34 67.35
C GLU A 324 -22.30 51.39 66.14
N ILE A 325 -21.31 52.29 66.15
CA ILE A 325 -20.44 52.56 65.00
C ILE A 325 -19.44 51.43 64.74
N GLU A 326 -18.87 50.83 65.80
CA GLU A 326 -17.81 49.80 65.68
C GLU A 326 -18.34 48.47 65.09
N VAL A 327 -19.53 48.06 65.51
CA VAL A 327 -20.20 46.85 64.98
C VAL A 327 -20.54 47.01 63.48
N ARG A 328 -20.92 48.22 63.05
CA ARG A 328 -21.25 48.51 61.64
C ARG A 328 -20.03 48.52 60.72
N ILE A 329 -18.88 49.00 61.20
CA ILE A 329 -17.61 48.94 60.45
C ILE A 329 -17.21 47.46 60.22
N SER A 330 -17.39 46.61 61.22
CA SER A 330 -17.14 45.17 61.08
C SER A 330 -18.08 44.51 60.06
N ILE A 331 -19.38 44.79 60.12
CA ILE A 331 -20.37 44.25 59.17
C ILE A 331 -20.10 44.74 57.73
N SER A 332 -19.72 46.00 57.55
CA SER A 332 -19.32 46.55 56.25
C SER A 332 -18.12 45.80 55.68
N SER A 333 -17.07 45.61 56.49
CA SER A 333 -15.86 44.91 56.08
C SER A 333 -16.14 43.45 55.70
N GLU A 334 -16.96 42.74 56.47
CA GLU A 334 -17.35 41.35 56.16
C GLU A 334 -18.23 41.27 54.90
N THR A 335 -19.10 42.26 54.67
CA THR A 335 -19.94 42.34 53.45
C THR A 335 -19.09 42.59 52.21
N ASP A 336 -18.08 43.47 52.31
CA ASP A 336 -17.15 43.75 51.21
C ASP A 336 -16.29 42.52 50.88
N GLU A 337 -15.81 41.80 51.90
CA GLU A 337 -15.06 40.54 51.71
C GLU A 337 -15.94 39.45 51.07
N ALA A 338 -17.20 39.33 51.49
CA ALA A 338 -18.16 38.40 50.90
C ALA A 338 -18.46 38.76 49.43
N GLN A 339 -18.57 40.05 49.11
CA GLN A 339 -18.77 40.53 47.74
C GLN A 339 -17.56 40.23 46.85
N GLN A 340 -16.35 40.41 47.38
CA GLN A 340 -15.12 40.04 46.67
C GLN A 340 -15.07 38.54 46.38
N LYS A 341 -15.33 37.68 47.38
CA LYS A 341 -15.38 36.22 47.20
C LYS A 341 -16.47 35.79 46.22
N ALA A 342 -17.63 36.44 46.22
CA ALA A 342 -18.69 36.18 45.24
C ALA A 342 -18.24 36.53 43.81
N ASN A 343 -17.49 37.63 43.62
CA ASN A 343 -16.91 37.98 42.32
C ASN A 343 -15.85 36.98 41.86
N GLU A 344 -14.97 36.52 42.75
CA GLU A 344 -13.99 35.46 42.46
C GLU A 344 -14.70 34.15 42.05
N THR A 345 -15.77 33.78 42.75
CA THR A 345 -16.54 32.57 42.43
C THR A 345 -17.21 32.67 41.04
N VAL A 346 -17.66 33.86 40.61
CA VAL A 346 -18.16 34.04 39.23
C VAL A 346 -17.07 33.73 38.20
N THR A 347 -15.85 34.21 38.43
CA THR A 347 -14.74 33.96 37.49
C THR A 347 -14.38 32.47 37.40
N ASP A 348 -14.43 31.75 38.53
CA ASP A 348 -14.20 30.30 38.57
C ASP A 348 -15.30 29.52 37.83
N VAL A 349 -16.56 29.93 38.00
CA VAL A 349 -17.70 29.31 37.31
C VAL A 349 -17.69 29.61 35.80
N ASP A 350 -17.23 30.79 35.39
CA ASP A 350 -16.99 31.10 33.97
C ASP A 350 -15.88 30.23 33.37
N LEU A 351 -14.77 30.03 34.09
CA LEU A 351 -13.69 29.15 33.66
C LEU A 351 -14.17 27.69 33.52
N LEU A 352 -14.99 27.21 34.46
CA LEU A 352 -15.61 25.88 34.39
C LEU A 352 -16.52 25.74 33.17
N LYS A 353 -17.29 26.78 32.83
CA LYS A 353 -18.14 26.80 31.64
C LYS A 353 -17.32 26.69 30.36
N ASP A 354 -16.20 27.41 30.27
CA ASP A 354 -15.33 27.35 29.09
C ASP A 354 -14.63 25.99 28.95
N ARG A 355 -14.19 25.39 30.07
CA ARG A 355 -13.67 24.02 30.08
C ARG A 355 -14.72 23.00 29.64
N LEU A 356 -15.97 23.16 30.08
CA LEU A 356 -17.06 22.28 29.67
C LEU A 356 -17.32 22.35 28.16
N LYS A 357 -17.32 23.55 27.57
CA LYS A 357 -17.45 23.73 26.11
C LYS A 357 -16.32 23.06 25.32
N GLN A 358 -15.09 23.18 25.80
CA GLN A 358 -13.94 22.52 25.17
C GLN A 358 -14.09 20.99 25.21
N LEU A 359 -14.58 20.46 26.35
CA LEU A 359 -14.82 19.04 26.52
C LEU A 359 -15.97 18.54 25.63
N GLN A 360 -17.07 19.29 25.52
CA GLN A 360 -18.19 19.00 24.61
C GLN A 360 -17.72 18.93 23.15
N THR A 361 -16.87 19.88 22.73
CA THR A 361 -16.26 19.88 21.39
C THR A 361 -15.41 18.64 21.15
N SER A 362 -14.61 18.25 22.15
CA SER A 362 -13.74 17.06 22.06
C SER A 362 -14.54 15.77 21.97
N VAL A 363 -15.65 15.66 22.72
CA VAL A 363 -16.57 14.50 22.67
C VAL A 363 -17.20 14.35 21.27
N LEU A 364 -17.67 15.44 20.66
CA LEU A 364 -18.22 15.42 19.31
C LEU A 364 -17.21 14.95 18.25
N ILE A 365 -15.95 15.39 18.36
CA ILE A 365 -14.88 14.95 17.47
C ILE A 365 -14.62 13.45 17.65
N ASN A 366 -14.53 12.98 18.89
CA ASN A 366 -14.31 11.57 19.21
C ASN A 366 -15.48 10.69 18.75
N GLU A 367 -16.73 11.17 18.86
CA GLU A 367 -17.93 10.46 18.41
C GLU A 367 -17.93 10.28 16.90
N ARG A 368 -17.59 11.35 16.16
CA ARG A 368 -17.44 11.26 14.70
C ARG A 368 -16.35 10.28 14.30
N ALA A 369 -15.18 10.35 14.93
CA ALA A 369 -14.08 9.45 14.63
C ALA A 369 -14.44 7.98 14.95
N ALA A 370 -15.11 7.72 16.08
CA ALA A 370 -15.57 6.38 16.45
C ALA A 370 -16.58 5.82 15.44
N ASN A 371 -17.52 6.63 14.97
CA ASN A 371 -18.48 6.24 13.94
C ASN A 371 -17.80 5.94 12.59
N GLU A 372 -16.84 6.76 12.17
CA GLU A 372 -16.07 6.53 10.94
C GLU A 372 -15.26 5.20 11.02
N VAL A 373 -14.64 4.92 12.17
CA VAL A 373 -13.94 3.65 12.43
C VAL A 373 -14.91 2.47 12.41
N ALA A 374 -16.10 2.60 13.02
CA ALA A 374 -17.12 1.56 13.01
C ALA A 374 -17.61 1.23 11.59
N GLU A 375 -17.83 2.24 10.74
CA GLU A 375 -18.23 2.04 9.36
C GLU A 375 -17.12 1.37 8.53
N ALA A 376 -15.88 1.82 8.70
CA ALA A 376 -14.72 1.21 8.03
C ALA A 376 -14.55 -0.26 8.44
N ALA A 377 -14.68 -0.57 9.73
CA ALA A 377 -14.62 -1.94 10.25
C ALA A 377 -15.74 -2.82 9.68
N ARG A 378 -16.96 -2.29 9.51
CA ARG A 378 -18.06 -3.02 8.83
C ARG A 378 -17.72 -3.36 7.38
N LYS A 379 -17.18 -2.40 6.62
CA LYS A 379 -16.77 -2.63 5.22
C LYS A 379 -15.70 -3.72 5.12
N VAL A 380 -14.66 -3.64 5.95
CA VAL A 380 -13.58 -4.65 6.00
C VAL A 380 -14.14 -6.03 6.35
N LYS A 381 -15.08 -6.11 7.31
CA LYS A 381 -15.75 -7.38 7.66
C LYS A 381 -16.53 -7.96 6.46
N ASP A 382 -17.26 -7.14 5.73
CA ASP A 382 -18.06 -7.59 4.58
C ASP A 382 -17.19 -8.00 3.38
N GLU A 383 -16.09 -7.30 3.14
CA GLU A 383 -15.06 -7.68 2.16
C GLU A 383 -14.38 -9.01 2.55
N ALA A 384 -14.06 -9.18 3.83
CA ALA A 384 -13.48 -10.42 4.35
C ALA A 384 -14.44 -11.61 4.18
N ASN A 385 -15.74 -11.43 4.45
CA ASN A 385 -16.76 -12.47 4.19
C ASN A 385 -16.80 -12.85 2.70
N SER A 386 -16.71 -11.87 1.80
CA SER A 386 -16.72 -12.11 0.35
C SER A 386 -15.47 -12.86 -0.10
N ALA A 387 -14.30 -12.48 0.44
CA ALA A 387 -13.04 -13.16 0.18
C ALA A 387 -13.05 -14.61 0.68
N GLU A 388 -13.60 -14.85 1.87
CA GLU A 388 -13.76 -16.19 2.44
C GLU A 388 -14.67 -17.07 1.57
N ALA A 389 -15.82 -16.53 1.14
CA ALA A 389 -16.74 -17.24 0.25
C ALA A 389 -16.06 -17.63 -1.07
N ASN A 390 -15.34 -16.70 -1.70
CA ASN A 390 -14.61 -16.96 -2.94
C ASN A 390 -13.51 -18.01 -2.75
N ALA A 391 -12.78 -17.96 -1.63
CA ALA A 391 -11.76 -18.95 -1.32
C ALA A 391 -12.36 -20.35 -1.09
N ASN A 392 -13.53 -20.43 -0.43
CA ASN A 392 -14.27 -21.68 -0.28
C ASN A 392 -14.73 -22.26 -1.62
N TYR A 393 -15.27 -21.42 -2.53
CA TYR A 393 -15.61 -21.84 -3.89
C TYR A 393 -14.40 -22.40 -4.63
N LEU A 394 -13.29 -21.68 -4.62
CA LEU A 394 -12.06 -22.10 -5.29
C LEU A 394 -11.50 -23.42 -4.73
N SER A 395 -11.54 -23.60 -3.41
CA SER A 395 -11.13 -24.84 -2.77
C SER A 395 -12.00 -26.03 -3.21
N ASN A 396 -13.31 -25.84 -3.35
CA ASN A 396 -14.23 -26.89 -3.76
C ASN A 396 -14.05 -27.28 -5.24
N ASP A 397 -13.88 -26.28 -6.11
CA ASP A 397 -13.55 -26.52 -7.53
C ASP A 397 -12.23 -27.30 -7.68
N TYR A 398 -11.21 -26.95 -6.87
CA TYR A 398 -9.96 -27.69 -6.84
C TYR A 398 -10.13 -29.14 -6.40
N GLN A 399 -10.94 -29.38 -5.36
CA GLN A 399 -11.23 -30.73 -4.87
C GLN A 399 -11.90 -31.57 -5.96
N GLN A 400 -12.92 -31.02 -6.65
CA GLN A 400 -13.60 -31.70 -7.76
C GLN A 400 -12.65 -31.99 -8.94
N ALA A 401 -11.77 -31.05 -9.27
CA ALA A 401 -10.79 -31.25 -10.33
C ALA A 401 -9.79 -32.37 -9.97
N ALA A 402 -9.32 -32.40 -8.72
CA ALA A 402 -8.42 -33.44 -8.21
C ALA A 402 -9.10 -34.83 -8.23
N ASP A 403 -10.34 -34.93 -7.75
CA ASP A 403 -11.10 -36.19 -7.74
C ASP A 403 -11.34 -36.72 -9.16
N SER A 404 -11.70 -35.84 -10.10
CA SER A 404 -11.90 -36.19 -11.52
C SER A 404 -10.60 -36.69 -12.16
N LEU A 405 -9.47 -36.04 -11.86
CA LEU A 405 -8.17 -36.43 -12.37
C LEU A 405 -7.70 -37.77 -11.78
N GLN A 406 -7.93 -37.98 -10.49
CA GLN A 406 -7.62 -39.25 -9.81
C GLN A 406 -8.45 -40.40 -10.40
N HIS A 407 -9.74 -40.18 -10.66
CA HIS A 407 -10.60 -41.17 -11.32
C HIS A 407 -10.11 -41.55 -12.72
N ARG A 408 -9.70 -40.55 -13.53
CA ARG A 408 -9.16 -40.80 -14.88
C ARG A 408 -7.80 -41.51 -14.82
N THR A 409 -6.99 -41.21 -13.81
CA THR A 409 -5.68 -41.83 -13.59
C THR A 409 -5.82 -43.29 -13.15
N ALA A 410 -6.73 -43.59 -12.24
CA ALA A 410 -7.03 -44.96 -11.82
C ALA A 410 -7.53 -45.80 -13.00
N ALA A 411 -8.46 -45.27 -13.80
CA ALA A 411 -8.95 -45.95 -15.01
C ALA A 411 -7.84 -46.21 -16.04
N SER A 412 -6.87 -45.29 -16.17
CA SER A 412 -5.70 -45.45 -17.05
C SER A 412 -4.71 -46.50 -16.52
N SER A 413 -4.41 -46.49 -15.22
CA SER A 413 -3.52 -47.45 -14.56
C SER A 413 -4.06 -48.89 -14.59
N GLU A 414 -5.36 -49.07 -14.36
CA GLU A 414 -6.07 -50.36 -14.51
C GLU A 414 -5.90 -50.90 -15.94
N SER A 415 -6.08 -50.03 -16.93
CA SER A 415 -5.90 -50.37 -18.35
C SER A 415 -4.45 -50.74 -18.68
N GLN A 416 -3.46 -50.05 -18.10
CA GLN A 416 -2.04 -50.38 -18.23
C GLN A 416 -1.69 -51.72 -17.58
N LYS A 417 -2.18 -52.01 -16.36
CA LYS A 417 -1.96 -53.30 -15.69
C LYS A 417 -2.57 -54.44 -16.50
N ARG A 418 -3.77 -54.24 -17.04
CA ARG A 418 -4.43 -55.21 -17.93
C ARG A 418 -3.63 -55.46 -19.21
N ALA A 419 -3.09 -54.41 -19.82
CA ALA A 419 -2.22 -54.52 -20.99
C ALA A 419 -0.90 -55.26 -20.69
N ARG A 420 -0.23 -54.95 -19.56
CA ARG A 420 0.98 -55.66 -19.12
C ARG A 420 0.70 -57.13 -18.80
N GLY A 421 -0.40 -57.43 -18.12
CA GLY A 421 -0.79 -58.82 -17.84
C GLY A 421 -1.10 -59.62 -19.11
N LEU A 422 -1.69 -58.98 -20.13
CA LEU A 422 -1.89 -59.62 -21.44
C LEU A 422 -0.56 -59.86 -22.16
N LEU A 423 0.37 -58.90 -22.10
CA LEU A 423 1.72 -59.01 -22.67
C LEU A 423 2.51 -60.16 -22.02
N GLU A 424 2.52 -60.24 -20.69
CA GLU A 424 3.24 -61.27 -19.95
C GLU A 424 2.67 -62.66 -20.25
N ARG A 425 1.34 -62.78 -20.31
CA ARG A 425 0.68 -64.03 -20.73
C ARG A 425 1.00 -64.40 -22.17
N ALA A 426 1.01 -63.44 -23.08
CA ALA A 426 1.38 -63.67 -24.48
C ALA A 426 2.85 -64.07 -24.63
N SER A 427 3.75 -63.45 -23.87
CA SER A 427 5.18 -63.79 -23.85
C SER A 427 5.43 -65.18 -23.28
N GLN A 428 4.79 -65.54 -22.16
CA GLN A 428 4.89 -66.88 -21.58
C GLN A 428 4.33 -67.94 -22.53
N PHE A 429 3.20 -67.63 -23.17
CA PHE A 429 2.60 -68.51 -24.16
C PHE A 429 3.55 -68.71 -25.35
N SER A 430 4.13 -67.62 -25.89
CA SER A 430 5.10 -67.68 -26.98
C SER A 430 6.32 -68.54 -26.64
N VAL A 431 6.95 -68.35 -25.48
CA VAL A 431 8.11 -69.16 -25.05
C VAL A 431 7.73 -70.64 -24.93
N GLY A 432 6.55 -70.92 -24.37
CA GLY A 432 6.02 -72.29 -24.27
C GLY A 432 5.77 -72.93 -25.64
N THR A 433 5.17 -72.18 -26.58
CA THR A 433 4.92 -72.64 -27.95
C THR A 433 6.22 -72.88 -28.72
N THR A 434 7.24 -72.03 -28.57
CA THR A 434 8.55 -72.22 -29.23
C THR A 434 9.28 -73.44 -28.69
N ALA A 435 9.22 -73.67 -27.37
CA ALA A 435 9.80 -74.89 -26.78
C ALA A 435 9.09 -76.15 -27.32
N LYS A 436 7.77 -76.14 -27.43
CA LYS A 436 6.99 -77.25 -27.98
C LYS A 436 7.19 -77.45 -29.48
N LEU A 437 7.40 -76.38 -30.24
CA LEU A 437 7.75 -76.46 -31.65
C LEU A 437 9.10 -77.16 -31.84
N LYS A 438 10.09 -76.83 -31.00
CA LYS A 438 11.39 -77.48 -31.00
C LYS A 438 11.29 -78.98 -30.67
N ASP A 439 10.51 -79.33 -29.65
CA ASP A 439 10.24 -80.75 -29.33
C ASP A 439 9.65 -81.51 -30.53
N LEU A 440 8.78 -80.86 -31.33
CA LEU A 440 8.17 -81.45 -32.52
C LEU A 440 9.14 -81.56 -33.70
N GLU A 441 10.02 -80.58 -33.90
CA GLU A 441 11.08 -80.65 -34.91
C GLU A 441 12.05 -81.80 -34.63
N ASP A 442 12.46 -81.94 -33.36
CA ASP A 442 13.31 -83.04 -32.91
C ASP A 442 12.62 -84.39 -33.16
N MET A 443 11.33 -84.51 -32.85
CA MET A 443 10.54 -85.72 -33.10
C MET A 443 10.35 -86.02 -34.60
N SER A 444 10.19 -84.99 -35.43
CA SER A 444 10.10 -85.14 -36.89
C SER A 444 11.41 -85.63 -37.49
N SER A 445 12.55 -85.14 -36.97
CA SER A 445 13.88 -85.59 -37.36
C SER A 445 14.09 -87.07 -37.01
N ASP A 446 13.71 -87.47 -35.79
CA ASP A 446 13.76 -88.87 -35.36
C ASP A 446 12.89 -89.77 -36.25
N TYR A 447 11.69 -89.31 -36.61
CA TYR A 447 10.79 -90.06 -37.49
C TYR A 447 11.38 -90.24 -38.89
N ALA A 448 11.95 -89.19 -39.48
CA ALA A 448 12.63 -89.27 -40.79
C ALA A 448 13.83 -90.22 -40.76
N SER A 449 14.59 -90.24 -39.65
CA SER A 449 15.67 -91.22 -39.46
C SER A 449 15.14 -92.65 -39.42
N LYS A 450 14.01 -92.87 -38.73
CA LYS A 450 13.39 -94.21 -38.64
C LYS A 450 12.77 -94.67 -39.94
N GLU A 451 12.17 -93.77 -40.72
CA GLU A 451 11.66 -94.06 -42.05
C GLU A 451 12.78 -94.48 -43.01
N LYS A 452 13.94 -93.82 -42.94
CA LYS A 452 15.12 -94.20 -43.71
C LYS A 452 15.64 -95.60 -43.34
N GLU A 453 15.78 -95.89 -42.04
CA GLU A 453 16.15 -97.24 -41.57
C GLU A 453 15.17 -98.31 -42.10
N LEU A 454 13.87 -98.00 -42.13
CA LEU A 454 12.83 -98.92 -42.57
C LEU A 454 12.89 -99.17 -44.09
N ASN A 455 13.17 -98.14 -44.88
CA ASN A 455 13.39 -98.27 -46.33
C ASN A 455 14.65 -99.07 -46.64
N ASP A 456 15.73 -98.87 -45.90
CA ASP A 456 16.97 -99.64 -46.06
C ASP A 456 16.73 -101.14 -45.78
N VAL A 457 16.03 -101.46 -44.68
CA VAL A 457 15.64 -102.85 -44.34
C VAL A 457 14.71 -103.44 -45.41
N SER A 458 13.76 -102.67 -45.94
CA SER A 458 12.89 -103.14 -47.03
C SER A 458 13.70 -103.48 -48.29
N GLY A 459 14.70 -102.67 -48.63
CA GLY A 459 15.61 -102.92 -49.75
C GLY A 459 16.42 -104.19 -49.57
N GLU A 460 16.96 -104.44 -48.36
CA GLU A 460 17.65 -105.69 -48.04
C GLU A 460 16.74 -106.93 -48.21
N ILE A 461 15.47 -106.82 -47.79
CA ILE A 461 14.47 -107.88 -47.97
C ILE A 461 14.23 -108.15 -49.46
N ASP A 462 14.05 -107.12 -50.28
CA ASP A 462 13.86 -107.27 -51.72
C ASP A 462 15.07 -107.92 -52.41
N GLU A 463 16.28 -107.57 -51.99
CA GLU A 463 17.51 -108.19 -52.49
C GLU A 463 17.58 -109.68 -52.12
N LEU A 464 17.22 -110.03 -50.87
CA LEU A 464 17.12 -111.42 -50.43
C LEU A 464 16.06 -112.20 -51.21
N ILE A 465 14.91 -111.60 -51.50
CA ILE A 465 13.84 -112.20 -52.33
C ILE A 465 14.36 -112.46 -53.75
N ASN A 466 15.08 -111.51 -54.35
CA ASN A 466 15.67 -111.68 -55.68
C ASN A 466 16.70 -112.81 -55.70
N ARG A 467 17.59 -112.89 -54.69
CA ARG A 467 18.54 -114.01 -54.56
C ARG A 467 17.82 -115.34 -54.40
N MET A 468 16.75 -115.37 -53.60
CA MET A 468 15.93 -116.58 -53.43
C MET A 468 15.28 -117.01 -54.75
N ASN A 469 14.72 -116.07 -55.51
CA ASN A 469 14.14 -116.33 -56.83
C ASN A 469 15.18 -116.81 -57.85
N ASP A 470 16.39 -116.25 -57.83
CA ASP A 470 17.50 -116.68 -58.69
C ASP A 470 17.95 -118.10 -58.34
N TYR A 471 18.06 -118.44 -57.05
CA TYR A 471 18.32 -119.82 -56.63
C TYR A 471 17.19 -120.74 -57.08
N LEU A 472 15.93 -120.33 -56.93
CA LEU A 472 14.76 -121.11 -57.33
C LEU A 472 14.70 -121.34 -58.84
N LYS A 473 15.08 -120.33 -59.63
CA LYS A 473 15.25 -120.42 -61.08
C LYS A 473 16.40 -121.35 -61.46
N ASN A 474 17.55 -121.27 -60.78
CA ASN A 474 18.68 -122.18 -60.99
C ASN A 474 18.30 -123.62 -60.66
N ILE A 475 17.58 -123.85 -59.55
CA ILE A 475 17.06 -125.16 -59.17
C ILE A 475 16.09 -125.68 -60.24
N ASN A 476 15.20 -124.84 -60.77
CA ASN A 476 14.29 -125.23 -61.85
C ASN A 476 15.04 -125.57 -63.14
N ILE A 477 16.05 -124.78 -63.54
CA ILE A 477 16.89 -125.07 -64.71
C ILE A 477 17.64 -126.39 -64.52
N GLN A 478 18.22 -126.63 -63.35
CA GLN A 478 18.89 -127.89 -63.03
C GLN A 478 17.89 -129.06 -63.04
N SER A 479 16.71 -128.90 -62.46
CA SER A 479 15.62 -129.88 -62.46
C SER A 479 15.17 -130.24 -63.88
N ASP A 480 14.98 -129.23 -64.75
CA ASP A 480 14.63 -129.43 -66.16
C ASP A 480 15.77 -130.05 -66.96
N TYR A 481 17.03 -129.69 -66.68
CA TYR A 481 18.21 -130.33 -67.25
C TYR A 481 18.27 -131.82 -66.88
N TYR A 482 18.04 -132.17 -65.62
CA TYR A 482 17.95 -133.58 -65.19
C TYR A 482 16.75 -134.30 -65.79
N ARG A 483 15.63 -133.61 -66.06
CA ARG A 483 14.46 -134.18 -66.77
C ARG A 483 14.68 -134.40 -68.27
N THR A 484 15.60 -133.66 -68.90
CA THR A 484 15.85 -133.72 -70.36
C THR A 484 17.12 -134.49 -70.73
N CYS A 485 17.97 -134.84 -69.76
CA CYS A 485 19.07 -135.78 -69.95
C CYS A 485 18.53 -137.21 -70.11
N VAL A 486 18.34 -137.62 -71.36
CA VAL A 486 18.08 -139.00 -71.76
C VAL A 486 19.41 -139.75 -71.84
N SER A 487 19.62 -140.68 -70.92
CA SER A 487 20.43 -141.89 -71.14
C SER A 487 19.75 -143.07 -70.46
#